data_AF-A0A7Y7IMW5-F1
#
_entry.id   AF-A0A7Y7IMW5-F1
#
_cell.length_a   1.000
_cell.length_b   1.000
_cell.length_c   1.000
_cell.angle_alpha   90.00
_cell.angle_beta   90.00
_cell.angle_gamma   90.00
#
_symmetry.space_group_name_H-M   'P 1'
#
loop_
_entity.id
_entity.type
_entity.pdbx_description
1 polymer ?
#
loop_
_entity_poly.entity_id
_entity_poly.type
_entity_poly.pdbx_seq_one_letter_code
_entity_poly.pdbx_strand_id
1 'polypeptide(L)'
;MNKFDPDSVAVMLALDAAIAYHPDPGDGPLRRFSVWAQPHVIIGDRTGRVVAYTRNCGLIKMPDGEGNTALECYPAVSIKRVNPT
;
A
#
# COMPACT_ATOMS: atom_id res chain seq x y z
N MET A 1 -7.19 -19.21 18.40
CA MET A 1 -6.71 -19.05 17.02
C MET A 1 -7.86 -18.52 16.17
N ASN A 2 -8.03 -17.20 16.07
CA ASN A 2 -8.87 -16.59 15.03
C ASN A 2 -7.92 -15.94 14.04
N LYS A 3 -7.65 -16.72 12.99
CA LYS A 3 -7.03 -16.27 11.75
C LYS A 3 -8.15 -15.58 10.95
N PHE A 4 -7.81 -14.51 10.23
CA PHE A 4 -8.68 -13.66 9.39
C PHE A 4 -9.25 -12.43 10.10
N ASP A 5 -8.40 -11.41 10.25
CA ASP A 5 -8.84 -10.03 10.34
C ASP A 5 -9.54 -9.63 9.03
N PRO A 6 -10.80 -9.18 9.05
CA PRO A 6 -11.53 -8.76 7.86
C PRO A 6 -10.83 -7.59 7.15
N ASP A 7 -10.12 -6.73 7.90
CA ASP A 7 -9.21 -5.72 7.37
C ASP A 7 -8.12 -6.32 6.49
N SER A 8 -7.55 -7.47 6.86
CA SER A 8 -6.51 -8.14 6.08
C SER A 8 -7.05 -8.75 4.78
N VAL A 9 -8.30 -9.25 4.79
CA VAL A 9 -8.94 -9.80 3.58
C VAL A 9 -9.34 -8.68 2.62
N ALA A 10 -9.88 -7.57 3.12
CA ALA A 10 -10.20 -6.40 2.31
C ALA A 10 -8.93 -5.79 1.71
N VAL A 11 -7.85 -5.68 2.51
CA VAL A 11 -6.54 -5.26 2.02
C VAL A 11 -5.99 -6.24 0.98
N MET A 12 -6.16 -7.55 1.17
CA MET A 12 -5.76 -8.56 0.18
C MET A 12 -6.55 -8.47 -1.13
N LEU A 13 -7.87 -8.28 -1.10
CA LEU A 13 -8.70 -8.11 -2.30
C LEU A 13 -8.40 -6.81 -3.03
N ALA A 14 -8.23 -5.71 -2.29
CA ALA A 14 -7.87 -4.43 -2.86
C ALA A 14 -6.43 -4.43 -3.41
N LEU A 15 -5.51 -5.19 -2.78
CA LEU A 15 -4.19 -5.49 -3.33
C LEU A 15 -4.33 -6.24 -4.66
N ASP A 16 -5.14 -7.29 -4.72
CA ASP A 16 -5.33 -8.10 -5.93
C ASP A 16 -5.95 -7.28 -7.08
N ALA A 17 -6.94 -6.45 -6.77
CA ALA A 17 -7.53 -5.51 -7.71
C ALA A 17 -6.49 -4.48 -8.19
N ALA A 18 -5.74 -3.85 -7.29
CA ALA A 18 -4.69 -2.89 -7.68
C ALA A 18 -3.56 -3.54 -8.51
N ILE A 19 -3.28 -4.83 -8.29
CA ILE A 19 -2.37 -5.64 -9.12
C ILE A 19 -2.97 -5.90 -10.50
N ALA A 20 -4.26 -6.24 -10.59
CA ALA A 20 -4.95 -6.46 -11.86
C ALA A 20 -5.03 -5.18 -12.71
N TYR A 21 -5.11 -4.02 -12.05
CA TYR A 21 -5.04 -2.69 -12.67
C TYR A 21 -3.61 -2.14 -12.77
N HIS A 22 -2.58 -2.95 -12.52
CA HIS A 22 -1.20 -2.50 -12.60
C HIS A 22 -0.86 -2.10 -14.05
N PRO A 23 -0.43 -0.85 -14.29
CA PRO A 23 -0.30 -0.33 -15.65
C PRO A 23 0.90 -0.93 -16.42
N ASP A 24 1.88 -1.50 -15.72
CA ASP A 24 3.12 -1.98 -16.34
C ASP A 24 3.43 -3.45 -15.95
N PRO A 25 3.40 -4.40 -16.90
CA PRO A 25 3.72 -5.80 -16.66
C PRO A 25 5.22 -6.07 -16.48
N GLY A 26 6.11 -5.12 -16.81
CA GLY A 26 7.56 -5.22 -16.65
C GLY A 26 8.06 -4.88 -15.23
N ASP A 27 7.16 -4.45 -14.36
CA ASP A 27 7.50 -3.91 -13.04
C ASP A 27 7.83 -4.98 -11.98
N GLY A 28 7.71 -6.25 -12.38
CA GLY A 28 8.01 -7.41 -11.56
C GLY A 28 6.94 -7.74 -10.52
N PRO A 29 7.14 -8.81 -9.75
CA PRO A 29 6.15 -9.28 -8.79
C PRO A 29 5.98 -8.30 -7.63
N LEU A 30 4.72 -8.07 -7.24
CA LEU A 30 4.39 -7.27 -6.07
C LEU A 30 4.94 -7.92 -4.79
N ARG A 31 5.68 -7.12 -4.00
CA ARG A 31 6.24 -7.49 -2.70
C ARG A 31 5.42 -6.85 -1.59
N ARG A 32 4.86 -7.68 -0.72
CA ARG A 32 4.03 -7.22 0.41
C ARG A 32 4.88 -6.99 1.66
N PHE A 33 4.55 -5.94 2.41
CA PHE A 33 5.04 -5.78 3.77
C PHE A 33 4.16 -6.59 4.73
N SER A 34 4.77 -7.14 5.78
CA SER A 34 4.01 -7.68 6.91
C SER A 34 3.18 -6.57 7.54
N VAL A 35 1.99 -6.89 8.08
CA VAL A 35 1.11 -5.94 8.79
C VAL A 35 1.84 -5.21 9.93
N TRP A 36 2.85 -5.84 10.52
CA TRP A 36 3.67 -5.30 11.61
C TRP A 36 4.87 -4.46 11.14
N ALA A 37 5.20 -4.48 9.85
CA ALA A 37 6.41 -3.88 9.29
C ALA A 37 6.10 -2.93 8.12
N GLN A 38 4.89 -2.37 8.09
CA GLN A 38 4.48 -1.42 7.06
C GLN A 38 5.15 -0.06 7.33
N PRO A 39 6.05 0.42 6.44
CA PRO A 39 6.73 1.69 6.65
C PRO A 39 5.77 2.87 6.51
N HIS A 40 5.95 3.86 7.38
CA HIS A 40 5.26 5.14 7.27
C HIS A 40 5.89 5.96 6.15
N VAL A 41 5.06 6.51 5.27
CA VAL A 41 5.49 7.31 4.12
C VAL A 41 4.67 8.59 3.98
N ILE A 42 5.25 9.54 3.28
CA ILE A 42 4.62 10.78 2.81
C ILE A 42 4.57 10.73 1.28
N ILE A 43 3.41 11.09 0.70
CA ILE A 43 3.21 11.33 -0.72
C ILE A 43 2.64 12.74 -0.88
N GLY A 44 3.43 13.67 -1.44
CA GLY A 44 3.08 15.08 -1.47
C GLY A 44 2.89 15.63 -0.04
N ASP A 45 1.66 15.98 0.28
CA ASP A 45 1.18 16.50 1.57
C ASP A 45 0.43 15.44 2.41
N ARG A 46 0.23 14.22 1.87
CA ARG A 46 -0.51 13.14 2.53
C ARG A 46 0.43 12.14 3.21
N THR A 47 0.01 11.59 4.35
CA THR A 47 0.71 10.52 5.07
C THR A 47 -0.04 9.19 4.93
N GLY A 48 0.71 8.09 4.88
CA GLY A 48 0.13 6.75 4.75
C GLY A 48 1.12 5.65 5.08
N ARG A 49 0.71 4.39 4.92
CA ARG A 49 1.56 3.22 5.13
C ARG A 49 1.71 2.41 3.85
N VAL A 50 2.93 2.02 3.52
CA VAL A 50 3.15 1.12 2.37
C VAL A 50 2.75 -0.30 2.78
N VAL A 51 1.75 -0.85 2.10
CA VAL A 51 1.32 -2.24 2.32
C VAL A 51 1.98 -3.21 1.35
N ALA A 52 2.32 -2.72 0.15
CA ALA A 52 3.05 -3.49 -0.85
C ALA A 52 3.76 -2.57 -1.86
N TYR A 53 4.69 -3.13 -2.63
CA TYR A 53 5.45 -2.39 -3.63
C TYR A 53 5.89 -3.29 -4.79
N THR A 54 5.98 -2.70 -5.98
CA THR A 54 6.70 -3.24 -7.15
C THR A 54 8.01 -2.47 -7.31
N ARG A 55 8.68 -2.59 -8.46
CA ARG A 55 9.88 -1.80 -8.75
C ARG A 55 9.57 -0.31 -8.95
N ASN A 56 8.46 0.05 -9.61
CA ASN A 56 8.12 1.43 -9.96
C ASN A 56 6.91 1.97 -9.19
N CYS A 57 6.22 1.16 -8.39
CA CYS A 57 5.04 1.59 -7.66
C CYS A 57 5.01 1.11 -6.20
N GLY A 58 4.33 1.85 -5.33
CA GLY A 58 4.01 1.44 -3.97
C GLY A 58 2.51 1.58 -3.70
N LEU A 59 1.90 0.53 -3.16
CA LEU A 59 0.51 0.56 -2.71
C LEU A 59 0.45 1.10 -1.29
N ILE A 60 -0.29 2.20 -1.13
CA ILE A 60 -0.35 2.98 0.10
C ILE A 60 -1.73 2.86 0.72
N LYS A 61 -1.77 2.45 1.99
CA LYS A 61 -2.94 2.53 2.87
C LYS A 61 -2.99 3.91 3.50
N MET A 62 -4.02 4.69 3.23
CA MET A 62 -4.22 6.02 3.80
C MET A 62 -5.70 6.28 4.11
N PRO A 63 -6.01 7.11 5.11
CA PRO A 63 -7.39 7.49 5.39
C PRO A 63 -7.93 8.32 4.22
N ASP A 64 -9.10 7.94 3.74
CA ASP A 64 -9.89 8.78 2.86
C ASP A 64 -10.58 9.89 3.67
N GLY A 65 -10.95 10.99 3.01
CA GLY A 65 -11.61 12.14 3.64
C GLY A 65 -12.93 11.79 4.34
N GLU A 66 -13.53 10.63 4.02
CA GLU A 66 -14.73 10.09 4.65
C GLU A 66 -14.46 9.18 5.87
N GLY A 67 -13.20 9.07 6.33
CA GLY A 67 -12.83 8.20 7.46
C GLY A 67 -12.69 6.72 7.10
N ASN A 68 -12.87 6.36 5.83
CA ASN A 68 -12.58 5.05 5.28
C ASN A 68 -11.07 4.89 5.02
N THR A 69 -10.62 3.68 4.73
CA THR A 69 -9.26 3.45 4.24
C THR A 69 -9.26 3.33 2.72
N ALA A 70 -8.50 4.18 2.04
CA ALA A 70 -8.17 4.02 0.63
C ALA A 70 -6.85 3.26 0.44
N LEU A 71 -6.79 2.45 -0.62
CA LEU A 71 -5.59 1.78 -1.09
C LEU A 71 -5.31 2.27 -2.51
N GLU A 72 -4.26 3.08 -2.65
CA GLU A 72 -3.90 3.66 -3.94
C GLU A 72 -2.44 3.37 -4.30
N CYS A 73 -2.22 3.19 -5.60
CA CYS A 73 -0.91 2.89 -6.15
C CYS A 73 -0.22 4.21 -6.53
N TYR A 74 0.94 4.47 -5.94
CA TYR A 74 1.72 5.67 -6.23
C TYR A 74 3.06 5.32 -6.87
N PRO A 75 3.57 6.16 -7.80
CA PRO A 75 4.92 5.99 -8.32
C PRO A 75 5.93 5.96 -7.19
N ALA A 76 6.87 5.01 -7.22
CA ALA A 76 7.90 4.84 -6.20
C ALA A 76 8.72 6.12 -5.98
N VAL A 77 8.93 6.90 -7.05
CA VAL A 77 9.63 8.19 -7.03
C VAL A 77 8.92 9.27 -6.20
N SER A 78 7.60 9.13 -6.01
CA SER A 78 6.76 10.08 -5.28
C SER A 78 6.62 9.73 -3.80
N ILE A 79 7.10 8.56 -3.38
CA ILE A 79 6.94 8.03 -2.01
C ILE A 79 8.20 8.33 -1.19
N LYS A 80 8.05 9.08 -0.10
CA LYS A 80 9.15 9.38 0.83
C LYS A 80 8.94 8.64 2.15
N ARG A 81 9.95 7.89 2.60
CA ARG A 81 9.91 7.25 3.93
C ARG A 81 10.04 8.28 5.04
N VAL A 82 9.20 8.13 6.05
CA VAL A 82 9.35 8.83 7.33
C VAL A 82 10.09 7.89 8.25
N ASN A 83 11.32 8.25 8.62
CA ASN A 83 12.01 7.52 9.67
C ASN A 83 11.32 7.83 11.00
N PRO A 84 10.97 6.81 11.82
CA PRO A 84 10.55 7.08 13.18
C PRO A 84 11.73 7.73 13.92
N THR A 85 11.48 8.90 14.51
CA THR A 85 12.39 9.59 15.41
C THR A 85 12.57 8.82 16.72
#